data_AF-A0A9E0XAF3-F1
#
_entry.id   AF-A0A9E0XAF3-F1
#
_cell.length_a   1.000
_cell.length_b   1.000
_cell.length_c   1.000
_cell.angle_alpha   90.00
_cell.angle_beta   90.00
_cell.angle_gamma   90.00
#
_symmetry.space_group_name_H-M   'P 1'
#
loop_
_entity.id
_entity.type
_entity.pdbx_description
1 polymer ?
#
loop_
_entity_poly.entity_id
_entity_poly.type
_entity_poly.pdbx_seq_one_letter_code
_entity_poly.pdbx_strand_id
1 'polypeptide(L)'
;MSPVPTDPRQIATQLVVLTLVADGQLASREIDAIDRLHIAELLGVSRDTLVQAVADHCNGLLAGPETDGAVRVLDLERTELLLDRITDPALRKLTCRAMLVLAKADGRIALPEQTLLRHALTRWALTPEAVLED
;
A
#
# COMPACT_ATOMS: atom_id res chain seq x y z
N MET A 1 -8.65 16.15 -1.05
CA MET A 1 -8.36 14.90 -0.31
C MET A 1 -9.61 14.03 -0.31
N SER A 2 -9.55 12.85 -0.94
CA SER A 2 -10.65 11.88 -0.89
C SER A 2 -10.85 11.37 0.55
N PRO A 3 -12.10 11.09 0.98
CA PRO A 3 -12.37 10.56 2.31
C PRO A 3 -11.66 9.21 2.52
N VAL A 4 -11.20 8.98 3.74
CA VAL A 4 -10.60 7.68 4.11
C VAL A 4 -11.70 6.62 4.17
N PRO A 5 -11.57 5.48 3.48
CA PRO A 5 -12.54 4.41 3.54
C PRO A 5 -12.81 3.94 4.97
N THR A 6 -14.00 3.42 5.20
CA THR A 6 -14.38 2.80 6.48
C THR A 6 -14.17 1.29 6.48
N ASP A 7 -14.18 0.64 5.31
CA ASP A 7 -13.91 -0.79 5.18
C ASP A 7 -12.41 -1.08 5.39
N PRO A 8 -12.01 -1.88 6.41
CA PRO A 8 -10.62 -2.22 6.66
C PRO A 8 -9.88 -2.81 5.45
N ARG A 9 -10.56 -3.59 4.59
CA ARG A 9 -9.94 -4.16 3.39
C ARG A 9 -9.65 -3.10 2.35
N GLN A 10 -10.52 -2.10 2.19
CA GLN A 10 -10.26 -0.95 1.31
C GLN A 10 -9.11 -0.10 1.85
N ILE A 11 -8.97 0.02 3.17
CA ILE A 11 -7.84 0.71 3.81
C ILE A 11 -6.53 -0.07 3.56
N ALA A 12 -6.56 -1.40 3.69
CA ALA A 12 -5.42 -2.26 3.34
C ALA A 12 -5.02 -2.10 1.86
N THR A 13 -6.00 -2.08 0.96
CA THR A 13 -5.79 -1.78 -0.46
C THR A 13 -5.09 -0.44 -0.65
N GLN A 14 -5.47 0.61 0.07
CA GLN A 14 -4.80 1.91 -0.02
C GLN A 14 -3.33 1.87 0.42
N LEU A 15 -2.98 1.13 1.48
CA LEU A 15 -1.59 0.95 1.90
C LEU A 15 -0.76 0.20 0.85
N VAL A 16 -1.36 -0.79 0.18
CA VAL A 16 -0.73 -1.51 -0.92
C VAL A 16 -0.53 -0.60 -2.13
N VAL A 17 -1.50 0.25 -2.47
CA VAL A 17 -1.34 1.26 -3.51
C VAL A 17 -0.22 2.23 -3.17
N LEU A 18 -0.13 2.71 -1.92
CA LEU A 18 0.97 3.57 -1.47
C LEU A 18 2.34 2.88 -1.61
N THR A 19 2.40 1.57 -1.43
CA THR A 19 3.63 0.78 -1.66
C THR A 19 3.97 0.73 -3.13
N LEU A 20 2.98 0.51 -4.00
CA LEU A 20 3.14 0.45 -5.45
C LEU A 20 3.72 1.73 -6.05
N VAL A 21 3.31 2.89 -5.52
CA VAL A 21 3.73 4.21 -6.03
C VAL A 21 4.79 4.88 -5.16
N ALA A 22 5.43 4.14 -4.24
CA ALA A 22 6.29 4.73 -3.21
C ALA A 22 7.53 5.43 -3.79
N ASP A 23 8.00 5.02 -4.97
CA ASP A 23 9.10 5.65 -5.71
C ASP A 23 8.65 6.81 -6.62
N GLY A 24 7.36 7.14 -6.62
CA GLY A 24 6.76 8.18 -7.46
C GLY A 24 6.62 7.80 -8.92
N GLN A 25 6.78 6.52 -9.27
CA GLN A 25 6.56 6.00 -10.61
C GLN A 25 5.43 4.96 -10.58
N LEU A 26 4.57 5.01 -11.58
CA LEU A 26 3.59 3.97 -11.85
C LEU A 26 3.68 3.63 -13.32
N ALA A 27 4.49 2.64 -13.67
CA ALA A 27 4.57 2.12 -15.03
C ALA A 27 3.71 0.85 -15.19
N SER A 28 3.62 0.35 -16.42
CA SER A 28 2.79 -0.82 -16.73
C SER A 28 3.23 -2.07 -15.96
N ARG A 29 4.53 -2.21 -15.69
CA ARG A 29 5.10 -3.37 -14.97
C ARG A 29 4.63 -3.45 -13.52
N GLU A 30 4.38 -2.31 -12.87
CA GLU A 30 3.87 -2.22 -11.50
C GLU A 30 2.39 -2.64 -11.48
N ILE A 31 1.60 -2.19 -12.46
CA ILE A 31 0.22 -2.64 -12.63
C ILE A 31 0.17 -4.15 -12.95
N ASP A 32 1.03 -4.64 -13.83
CA ASP A 32 1.12 -6.07 -14.15
C ASP A 32 1.57 -6.90 -12.93
N ALA A 33 2.34 -6.32 -12.00
CA ALA A 33 2.76 -6.99 -10.78
C ALA A 33 1.58 -7.28 -9.84
N ILE A 34 0.57 -6.41 -9.79
CA ILE A 34 -0.67 -6.66 -9.02
C ILE A 34 -1.33 -7.97 -9.45
N ASP A 35 -1.45 -8.17 -10.76
CA ASP A 35 -2.09 -9.36 -11.34
C ASP A 35 -1.21 -10.59 -11.20
N ARG A 36 0.06 -10.47 -11.58
CA ARG A 36 1.04 -11.57 -11.52
C ARG A 36 1.19 -12.14 -10.11
N LEU A 37 1.03 -11.30 -9.08
CA LEU A 37 1.24 -11.66 -7.68
C LEU A 37 -0.08 -11.90 -6.92
N HIS A 38 -1.23 -11.90 -7.61
CA HIS A 38 -2.53 -12.16 -7.01
C HIS A 38 -2.84 -11.27 -5.79
N ILE A 39 -2.42 -10.00 -5.84
CA ILE A 39 -2.48 -9.09 -4.69
C ILE A 39 -3.92 -8.84 -4.21
N ALA A 40 -4.86 -8.73 -5.15
CA ALA A 40 -6.28 -8.56 -4.82
C ALA A 40 -6.83 -9.76 -4.03
N GLU A 41 -6.46 -10.99 -4.44
CA GLU A 41 -6.86 -12.23 -3.77
C GLU A 41 -6.25 -12.32 -2.36
N LEU A 42 -4.98 -11.94 -2.22
CA LEU A 42 -4.28 -11.91 -0.93
C LEU A 42 -4.96 -10.98 0.09
N LEU A 43 -5.49 -9.84 -0.38
CA LEU A 43 -6.25 -8.90 0.45
C LEU A 43 -7.72 -9.28 0.60
N GLY A 44 -8.20 -10.31 -0.12
CA GLY A 44 -9.61 -10.69 -0.15
C GLY A 44 -10.52 -9.60 -0.73
N VAL A 45 -10.03 -8.85 -1.72
CA VAL A 45 -10.79 -7.83 -2.47
C VAL A 45 -10.91 -8.22 -3.94
N SER A 46 -11.83 -7.59 -4.65
CA SER A 46 -11.89 -7.77 -6.11
C SER A 46 -10.72 -7.06 -6.79
N ARG A 47 -10.29 -7.58 -7.95
CA ARG A 47 -9.29 -6.92 -8.81
C ARG A 47 -9.72 -5.51 -9.17
N ASP A 48 -10.99 -5.32 -9.50
CA ASP A 48 -11.59 -4.02 -9.84
C ASP A 48 -11.42 -3.01 -8.70
N THR A 49 -11.65 -3.43 -7.45
CA THR A 49 -11.43 -2.60 -6.26
C THR A 49 -9.98 -2.13 -6.14
N LEU A 50 -9.01 -3.00 -6.41
CA LEU A 50 -7.59 -2.65 -6.33
C LEU A 50 -7.18 -1.72 -7.47
N VAL A 51 -7.61 -1.99 -8.70
CA VAL A 51 -7.34 -1.11 -9.87
C VAL A 51 -7.98 0.26 -9.68
N GLN A 52 -9.22 0.31 -9.17
CA GLN A 52 -9.90 1.56 -8.89
C GLN A 52 -9.18 2.35 -7.79
N ALA A 53 -8.68 1.69 -6.75
CA ALA A 53 -7.90 2.34 -5.71
C ALA A 53 -6.59 2.96 -6.25
N VAL A 54 -5.94 2.32 -7.23
CA VAL A 54 -4.79 2.90 -7.94
C VAL A 54 -5.22 4.15 -8.72
N ALA A 55 -6.28 4.05 -9.51
CA ALA A 55 -6.80 5.17 -10.31
C ALA A 55 -7.21 6.35 -9.43
N ASP A 56 -7.91 6.10 -8.33
CA ASP A 56 -8.33 7.12 -7.36
C ASP A 56 -7.13 7.80 -6.69
N HIS A 57 -6.07 7.05 -6.39
CA HIS A 57 -4.84 7.61 -5.86
C HIS A 57 -4.18 8.56 -6.87
N CYS A 58 -4.01 8.13 -8.12
CA CYS A 58 -3.45 8.96 -9.19
C CYS A 58 -4.30 10.22 -9.46
N ASN A 59 -5.63 10.09 -9.51
CA ASN A 59 -6.55 11.22 -9.67
C ASN A 59 -6.46 12.21 -8.49
N GLY A 60 -6.27 11.69 -7.28
CA GLY A 60 -6.09 12.52 -6.07
C GLY A 60 -4.82 13.37 -6.09
N LEU A 61 -3.75 12.91 -6.76
CA LEU A 61 -2.53 13.70 -6.96
C LEU A 61 -2.75 14.84 -7.95
N LEU A 62 -3.51 14.58 -9.04
CA LEU A 62 -3.83 15.58 -10.07
C LEU A 62 -4.80 16.67 -9.60
N ALA A 63 -5.67 16.36 -8.63
CA ALA A 63 -6.68 17.28 -8.10
C ALA A 63 -6.22 18.06 -6.85
N GLY A 64 -5.01 17.81 -6.35
CA GLY A 64 -4.43 18.54 -5.21
C GLY A 64 -3.90 19.92 -5.61
N PRO A 65 -3.78 20.88 -4.67
CA PRO A 65 -3.02 22.11 -4.94
C PRO A 65 -1.59 21.73 -5.34
N GLU A 66 -1.05 22.39 -6.37
CA GLU A 66 0.33 22.21 -6.84
C GLU A 66 1.31 22.51 -5.69
N THR A 67 1.64 21.50 -4.88
CA THR A 67 2.71 21.62 -3.90
C THR A 67 4.02 21.46 -4.64
N ASP A 68 4.72 22.58 -4.79
CA ASP A 68 6.07 22.73 -5.33
C ASP A 68 6.96 21.48 -5.11
N GLY A 69 7.30 20.82 -6.22
CA GLY A 69 8.56 20.10 -6.42
C GLY A 69 8.83 18.79 -5.68
N ALA A 70 8.09 18.45 -4.63
CA ALA A 70 8.26 17.19 -3.93
C ALA A 70 6.91 16.47 -3.89
N VAL A 71 6.78 15.40 -4.67
CA VAL A 71 5.89 14.29 -4.33
C VAL A 71 6.15 14.02 -2.86
N ARG A 72 5.24 14.46 -1.98
CA ARG A 72 5.42 14.39 -0.54
C ARG A 72 5.75 12.94 -0.25
N VAL A 73 7.00 12.71 0.16
CA VAL A 73 7.44 11.57 0.95
C VAL A 73 6.26 11.18 1.82
N LEU A 74 5.62 10.06 1.47
CA LEU A 74 4.45 9.45 2.09
C LEU A 74 3.90 10.28 3.26
N ASP A 75 2.80 11.00 3.06
CA ASP A 75 2.17 11.80 4.12
C ASP A 75 2.03 10.93 5.38
N LEU A 76 2.93 11.16 6.34
CA LEU A 76 3.17 10.25 7.46
C LEU A 76 1.91 10.17 8.32
N GLU A 77 1.29 11.31 8.58
CA GLU A 77 0.05 11.41 9.36
C GLU A 77 -1.08 10.63 8.68
N ARG A 78 -1.21 10.76 7.36
CA ARG A 78 -2.19 9.99 6.60
C ARG A 78 -1.90 8.49 6.62
N THR A 79 -0.62 8.11 6.50
CA THR A 79 -0.20 6.70 6.53
C THR A 79 -0.49 6.09 7.90
N GLU A 80 -0.17 6.79 8.98
CA GLU A 80 -0.47 6.37 10.35
C GLU A 80 -1.97 6.20 10.58
N LEU A 81 -2.78 7.14 10.09
CA LEU A 81 -4.24 7.04 10.17
C LEU A 81 -4.78 5.78 9.47
N LEU A 82 -4.25 5.43 8.29
CA LEU A 82 -4.62 4.21 7.58
C LEU A 82 -4.22 2.96 8.39
N LEU A 83 -2.99 2.94 8.93
CA LEU A 83 -2.49 1.84 9.73
C LEU A 83 -3.30 1.62 11.02
N ASP A 84 -3.72 2.70 11.68
CA ASP A 84 -4.49 2.64 12.93
C ASP A 84 -5.91 2.12 12.72
N ARG A 85 -6.50 2.35 11.55
CA ARG A 85 -7.85 1.88 11.23
C ARG A 85 -7.92 0.38 10.96
N ILE A 86 -6.80 -0.27 10.65
CA ILE A 86 -6.74 -1.73 10.54
C ILE A 86 -6.50 -2.30 11.93
N THR A 87 -7.56 -2.81 12.56
CA THR A 87 -7.50 -3.36 13.92
C THR A 87 -7.39 -4.89 13.95
N ASP A 88 -7.86 -5.57 12.91
CA ASP A 88 -7.80 -7.03 12.78
C ASP A 88 -6.34 -7.51 12.59
N PRO A 89 -5.78 -8.32 13.52
CA PRO A 89 -4.44 -8.86 13.40
C PRO A 89 -4.19 -9.68 12.14
N ALA A 90 -5.20 -10.42 11.65
CA ALA A 90 -5.08 -11.21 10.43
C ALA A 90 -4.92 -10.29 9.21
N LEU A 91 -5.74 -9.24 9.13
CA LEU A 91 -5.65 -8.26 8.04
C LEU A 91 -4.34 -7.44 8.09
N ARG A 92 -3.81 -7.12 9.27
CA ARG A 92 -2.48 -6.48 9.41
C ARG A 92 -1.38 -7.35 8.79
N LYS A 93 -1.35 -8.64 9.14
CA LYS A 93 -0.40 -9.60 8.57
C LYS A 93 -0.55 -9.71 7.04
N LEU A 94 -1.78 -9.88 6.55
CA LEU A 94 -2.06 -9.95 5.11
C LEU A 94 -1.63 -8.67 4.38
N THR A 95 -1.86 -7.50 4.96
CA THR A 95 -1.45 -6.21 4.39
C THR A 95 0.08 -6.15 4.30
N CYS A 96 0.81 -6.46 5.38
CA CYS A 96 2.27 -6.51 5.34
C CYS A 96 2.80 -7.54 4.33
N ARG A 97 2.13 -8.70 4.19
CA ARG A 97 2.51 -9.74 3.22
C ARG A 97 2.33 -9.22 1.80
N ALA A 98 1.21 -8.57 1.50
CA ALA A 98 0.95 -7.95 0.20
C ALA A 98 1.98 -6.89 -0.14
N MET A 99 2.29 -5.98 0.80
CA MET A 99 3.32 -4.96 0.64
C MET A 99 4.70 -5.58 0.38
N LEU A 100 5.07 -6.63 1.12
CA LEU A 100 6.35 -7.33 0.96
C LEU A 100 6.47 -8.06 -0.37
N VAL A 101 5.43 -8.77 -0.79
CA VAL A 101 5.39 -9.49 -2.07
C VAL A 101 5.49 -8.52 -3.23
N LEU A 102 4.74 -7.41 -3.16
CA LEU A 102 4.76 -6.37 -4.18
C LEU A 102 6.12 -5.67 -4.27
N ALA A 103 6.69 -5.28 -3.13
CA ALA A 103 7.98 -4.59 -3.11
C ALA A 103 9.17 -5.51 -3.50
N LYS A 104 8.96 -6.83 -3.51
CA LYS A 104 9.92 -7.81 -4.05
C LYS A 104 9.69 -8.15 -5.53
N ALA A 105 8.64 -7.62 -6.17
CA ALA A 105 8.22 -8.01 -7.51
C ALA A 105 9.32 -7.88 -8.57
N ASP A 106 10.17 -6.85 -8.44
CA ASP A 106 11.28 -6.55 -9.35
C ASP A 106 12.65 -7.04 -8.84
N GLY A 107 12.66 -7.89 -7.80
CA GLY A 107 13.87 -8.48 -7.22
C GLY A 107 14.71 -7.54 -6.35
N ARG A 108 14.29 -6.29 -6.16
CA ARG A 108 14.87 -5.32 -5.22
C ARG A 108 13.77 -4.49 -4.57
N ILE A 109 13.93 -4.22 -3.28
CA ILE A 109 13.03 -3.37 -2.51
C ILE A 109 13.63 -1.97 -2.44
N ALA A 110 12.96 -0.97 -3.01
CA ALA A 110 13.40 0.41 -2.97
C ALA A 110 13.34 0.99 -1.54
N LEU A 111 14.13 2.04 -1.26
CA LEU A 111 14.17 2.66 0.07
C LEU A 111 12.79 3.17 0.56
N PRO A 112 11.95 3.80 -0.29
CA PRO A 112 10.62 4.24 0.12
C PRO A 112 9.70 3.08 0.53
N GLU A 113 9.69 1.99 -0.25
CA GLU A 113 8.91 0.78 0.04
C GLU A 113 9.36 0.11 1.35
N GLN A 114 10.68 -0.02 1.55
CA GLN A 114 11.25 -0.55 2.79
C GLN A 114 10.85 0.30 3.99
N THR A 115 10.83 1.62 3.83
CA THR A 115 10.47 2.56 4.90
C THR A 115 9.00 2.38 5.29
N LEU A 116 8.11 2.32 4.30
CA LEU A 116 6.68 2.11 4.52
C LEU A 116 6.39 0.75 5.18
N LEU A 117 6.97 -0.33 4.66
CA LEU A 117 6.79 -1.67 5.23
C LEU A 117 7.33 -1.75 6.67
N ARG A 118 8.51 -1.19 6.94
CA ARG A 118 9.09 -1.17 8.29
C ARG A 118 8.26 -0.36 9.27
N HIS A 119 7.68 0.74 8.80
CA HIS A 119 6.79 1.56 9.61
C HIS A 119 5.52 0.77 9.97
N ALA A 120 4.89 0.10 9.01
CA ALA A 120 3.73 -0.77 9.26
C ALA A 120 4.04 -1.89 10.27
N LEU A 121 5.15 -2.61 10.08
CA LEU A 121 5.61 -3.66 10.99
C LEU A 121 5.81 -3.14 12.42
N THR A 122 6.52 -2.02 12.56
CA THR A 122 6.76 -1.38 13.86
C THR A 122 5.45 -0.98 14.53
N ARG A 123 4.55 -0.33 13.80
CA ARG A 123 3.29 0.18 14.35
C ARG A 123 2.33 -0.93 14.76
N TRP A 124 2.36 -2.07 14.07
CA TRP A 124 1.57 -3.25 14.41
C TRP A 124 2.26 -4.26 15.33
N ALA A 125 3.49 -3.95 15.79
CA ALA A 125 4.32 -4.84 16.58
C ALA A 125 4.49 -6.25 15.94
N LEU A 126 4.63 -6.28 14.62
CA LEU A 126 4.86 -7.50 13.85
C LEU A 126 6.35 -7.68 13.57
N THR A 127 6.83 -8.91 13.67
CA THR A 127 8.16 -9.27 13.18
C THR A 127 8.10 -9.64 11.69
N PRO A 128 9.20 -9.51 10.94
CA PRO A 128 9.26 -9.95 9.55
C PRO A 128 8.94 -11.43 9.37
N GLU A 129 9.33 -12.30 10.32
CA GLU A 129 8.95 -13.72 10.26
C GLU A 129 7.44 -13.94 10.38
N ALA A 130 6.75 -13.21 11.25
CA ALA A 130 5.31 -13.35 11.46
C ALA A 130 4.45 -12.99 10.23
N VAL A 131 5.04 -12.33 9.22
CA VAL A 131 4.41 -12.01 7.93
C VAL A 131 4.63 -13.10 6.89
N LEU A 132 5.66 -13.92 7.07
CA LEU A 132 6.03 -15.03 6.19
C LEU A 132 5.41 -16.37 6.63
N GLU A 133 5.00 -16.47 7.89
CA GLU A 133 4.31 -17.65 8.45
C GLU A 133 2.81 -17.65 8.06
N ASP A 134 2.30 -18.80 7.61
CA ASP A 134 0.90 -19.06 7.27
C ASP A 134 0.07 -19.49 8.50
#